data_AF-A0A1V5S6P4-F1
#
_entry.id   AF-A0A1V5S6P4-F1
#
_cell.length_a   1.000
_cell.length_b   1.000
_cell.length_c   1.000
_cell.angle_alpha   90.00
_cell.angle_beta   90.00
_cell.angle_gamma   90.00
#
_symmetry.space_group_name_H-M   'P 1'
#
loop_
_entity.id
_entity.type
_entity.pdbx_description
1 polymer ?
#
loop_
_entity_poly.entity_id
_entity_poly.type
_entity_poly.pdbx_seq_one_letter_code
_entity_poly.pdbx_strand_id
1 'polypeptide(L)'
;MAHEAAHKILERHIPKQTTPCFHSIFDAEANYTTEELHQAFSWNELLADRLGAVFLMPKFLVFKAIKKVAGKSFFKVYGSGIFAEEDKIAIHKTADIMGVSYTAFIMRLRELDLLERHDTSEYIGGNLHLEVCSDE
;
A
#
# COMPACT_ATOMS: atom_id res chain seq x y z
N MET A 1 -8.34 14.07 -2.89
CA MET A 1 -9.81 13.85 -2.89
C MET A 1 -10.21 12.54 -2.21
N ALA A 2 -9.70 11.37 -2.61
CA ALA A 2 -10.06 10.11 -1.94
C ALA A 2 -9.67 10.06 -0.45
N HIS A 3 -8.52 10.64 -0.09
CA HIS A 3 -8.07 10.83 1.30
C HIS A 3 -9.08 11.65 2.12
N GLU A 4 -9.53 12.81 1.62
CA GLU A 4 -10.58 13.61 2.28
C GLU A 4 -11.92 12.88 2.42
N ALA A 5 -12.30 12.10 1.39
CA ALA A 5 -13.50 11.28 1.45
C ALA A 5 -13.37 10.18 2.52
N ALA A 6 -12.18 9.60 2.68
CA ALA A 6 -11.87 8.65 3.72
C ALA A 6 -11.98 9.28 5.12
N HIS A 7 -11.45 10.48 5.33
CA HIS A 7 -11.64 11.24 6.57
C HIS A 7 -13.13 11.39 6.92
N LYS A 8 -13.98 11.78 5.97
CA LYS A 8 -15.43 11.93 6.22
C LYS A 8 -16.15 10.62 6.53
N ILE A 9 -15.68 9.49 6.04
CA ILE A 9 -16.24 8.18 6.34
C ILE A 9 -15.76 7.69 7.72
N LEU A 10 -14.47 7.86 8.02
CA LEU A 10 -13.88 7.53 9.31
C LEU A 10 -14.51 8.36 10.43
N GLU A 11 -14.73 9.66 10.23
CA GLU A 11 -15.47 10.54 11.16
C GLU A 11 -16.89 10.03 11.49
N ARG A 12 -17.51 9.25 10.60
CA ARG A 12 -18.88 8.72 10.80
C ARG A 12 -18.88 7.31 11.38
N HIS A 13 -17.87 6.51 11.08
CA HIS A 13 -17.75 5.12 11.57
C HIS A 13 -17.03 5.03 12.92
N ILE A 14 -16.11 5.95 13.19
CA ILE A 14 -15.55 6.17 14.52
C ILE A 14 -16.60 7.00 15.26
N PRO A 15 -17.23 6.46 16.31
CA PRO A 15 -18.36 7.12 16.96
C PRO A 15 -17.97 8.53 17.41
N LYS A 16 -18.67 9.54 16.87
CA LYS A 16 -18.53 10.92 17.34
C LYS A 16 -18.95 10.98 18.80
N GLN A 17 -18.16 11.73 19.57
CA GLN A 17 -18.21 12.00 21.01
C GLN A 17 -19.53 12.63 21.54
N THR A 18 -20.64 12.52 20.82
CA THR A 18 -21.96 13.08 21.19
C THR A 18 -22.93 12.02 21.69
N THR A 19 -22.58 10.75 21.63
CA THR A 19 -23.31 9.64 22.29
C THR A 19 -22.29 8.86 23.12
N PRO A 20 -22.57 8.45 24.37
CA PRO A 20 -21.64 7.70 25.20
C PRO A 20 -21.38 6.34 24.55
N CYS A 21 -20.40 6.29 23.67
CA CYS A 21 -19.93 5.09 23.02
C CYS A 21 -18.50 4.89 23.54
N PHE A 22 -18.30 3.83 24.32
CA PHE A 22 -17.08 3.47 25.03
C PHE A 22 -15.83 3.21 24.13
N HIS A 23 -15.84 3.66 22.87
CA HIS A 23 -14.80 3.40 21.86
C HIS A 23 -14.54 4.62 20.95
N SER A 24 -14.40 5.82 21.53
CA SER A 24 -13.74 6.93 20.81
C SER A 24 -12.22 6.82 20.97
N ILE A 25 -11.46 7.13 19.92
CA ILE A 25 -9.98 7.19 19.98
C ILE A 25 -9.51 8.29 20.96
N PHE A 26 -10.36 9.29 21.17
CA PHE A 26 -10.14 10.39 22.11
C PHE A 26 -11.23 10.40 23.17
N ASP A 27 -10.83 10.41 24.42
CA ASP A 27 -11.65 10.63 25.59
C ASP A 27 -11.47 12.09 26.04
N ALA A 28 -12.55 12.87 25.98
CA ALA A 28 -12.50 14.29 26.34
C ALA A 28 -12.22 14.51 27.84
N GLU A 29 -12.40 13.49 28.67
CA GLU A 29 -12.12 13.51 30.11
C GLU A 29 -10.68 13.06 30.44
N ALA A 30 -9.95 12.53 29.45
CA ALA A 30 -8.56 12.11 29.62
C ALA A 30 -7.57 13.26 29.37
N ASN A 31 -6.53 13.33 30.21
CA ASN A 31 -5.40 14.23 29.98
C ASN A 31 -4.37 13.54 29.11
N TYR A 32 -4.24 13.97 27.86
CA TYR A 32 -3.23 13.46 26.93
C TYR A 32 -1.96 14.29 26.96
N THR A 33 -0.82 13.63 26.83
CA THR A 33 0.43 14.35 26.52
C THR A 33 0.45 14.80 25.06
N THR A 34 1.39 15.70 24.74
CA THR A 34 1.61 16.16 23.36
C THR A 34 1.97 15.01 22.42
N GLU A 35 2.73 14.03 22.92
CA GLU A 35 3.17 12.85 22.16
C GLU A 35 2.00 11.93 21.86
N GLU A 36 1.10 11.71 22.83
CA GLU A 36 -0.08 10.86 22.68
C GLU A 36 -1.05 11.45 21.65
N LEU A 37 -1.31 12.76 21.71
CA LEU A 37 -2.11 13.45 20.70
C LEU A 37 -1.49 13.33 19.30
N HIS A 38 -0.17 13.57 19.19
CA HIS A 38 0.55 13.46 17.92
C HIS A 38 0.45 12.05 17.33
N GLN A 39 0.60 11.03 18.17
CA GLN A 39 0.46 9.63 17.77
C GLN A 39 -0.96 9.34 17.29
N ALA A 40 -1.99 9.78 18.01
CA ALA A 40 -3.38 9.57 17.63
C ALA A 40 -3.72 10.24 16.28
N PHE A 41 -3.25 11.47 16.03
CA PHE A 41 -3.40 12.12 14.73
C PHE A 41 -2.66 11.37 13.62
N SER A 42 -1.42 10.91 13.88
CA SER A 42 -0.65 10.11 12.92
C SER A 42 -1.37 8.82 12.51
N TRP A 43 -2.05 8.17 13.47
CA TRP A 43 -2.89 7.00 13.18
C TRP A 43 -4.09 7.34 12.31
N ASN A 44 -4.77 8.46 12.58
CA ASN A 44 -5.92 8.87 11.79
C ASN A 44 -5.54 9.15 10.33
N GLU A 45 -4.41 9.85 10.10
CA GLU A 45 -3.89 10.08 8.74
C GLU A 45 -3.53 8.77 8.03
N LEU A 46 -2.88 7.83 8.73
CA LEU A 46 -2.56 6.51 8.19
C LEU A 46 -3.82 5.74 7.77
N LEU A 47 -4.89 5.81 8.58
CA LEU A 47 -6.16 5.17 8.26
C LEU A 47 -6.83 5.83 7.04
N ALA A 48 -6.80 7.15 6.97
CA ALA A 48 -7.35 7.89 5.84
C ALA A 48 -6.60 7.58 4.53
N ASP A 49 -5.27 7.47 4.58
CA ASP A 49 -4.45 7.06 3.44
C ASP A 49 -4.80 5.65 2.96
N ARG A 50 -4.86 4.68 3.87
CA ARG A 50 -5.21 3.29 3.54
C ARG A 50 -6.61 3.19 2.95
N LEU A 51 -7.59 3.86 3.56
CA LEU A 51 -8.97 3.83 3.08
C LEU A 51 -9.12 4.55 1.74
N GLY A 52 -8.42 5.68 1.55
CA GLY A 52 -8.34 6.37 0.28
C GLY A 52 -7.75 5.49 -0.83
N ALA A 53 -6.70 4.72 -0.53
CA ALA A 53 -6.12 3.75 -1.45
C ALA A 53 -7.10 2.61 -1.79
N VAL A 54 -7.92 2.16 -0.84
CA VAL A 54 -8.98 1.16 -1.09
C VAL A 54 -10.05 1.70 -2.03
N PHE A 55 -10.43 2.97 -1.93
CA PHE A 55 -11.42 3.58 -2.83
C PHE A 55 -10.91 3.72 -4.25
N LEU A 56 -9.66 4.16 -4.42
CA LEU A 56 -9.06 4.32 -5.75
C LEU A 56 -8.67 2.97 -6.38
N MET A 57 -8.16 2.06 -5.55
CA MET A 57 -7.55 0.81 -5.99
C MET A 57 -8.14 -0.37 -5.18
N PRO A 58 -9.43 -0.67 -5.37
CA PRO A 58 -10.04 -1.80 -4.68
C PRO A 58 -9.45 -3.12 -5.20
N LYS A 59 -9.33 -4.10 -4.29
CA LYS A 59 -8.64 -5.38 -4.55
C LYS A 59 -9.04 -5.98 -5.89
N PHE A 60 -10.33 -6.18 -6.14
CA PHE A 60 -10.83 -6.83 -7.36
C PHE A 60 -10.45 -6.09 -8.66
N LEU A 61 -10.41 -4.76 -8.67
CA LEU A 61 -9.99 -3.98 -9.84
C LEU A 61 -8.48 -4.10 -10.07
N VAL A 62 -7.69 -4.03 -9.00
CA VAL A 62 -6.24 -4.20 -9.07
C VAL A 62 -5.90 -5.56 -9.68
N PHE A 63 -6.48 -6.65 -9.17
CA PHE A 63 -6.30 -7.99 -9.72
C PHE A 63 -6.68 -8.08 -11.20
N LYS A 64 -7.82 -7.49 -11.59
CA LYS A 64 -8.28 -7.48 -12.99
C LYS A 64 -7.33 -6.70 -13.90
N ALA A 65 -6.82 -5.56 -13.42
CA ALA A 65 -5.91 -4.71 -14.18
C ALA A 65 -4.55 -5.39 -14.39
N ILE A 66 -3.97 -5.97 -13.34
CA ILE A 66 -2.72 -6.74 -13.43
C ILE A 66 -2.88 -7.92 -14.38
N LYS A 67 -3.96 -8.69 -14.25
CA LYS A 67 -4.23 -9.83 -15.13
C LYS A 67 -4.38 -9.41 -16.60
N LYS A 68 -4.94 -8.23 -16.85
CA LYS A 68 -5.09 -7.67 -18.21
C LYS A 68 -3.76 -7.22 -18.82
N VAL A 69 -2.87 -6.60 -18.03
CA VAL A 69 -1.62 -5.99 -18.53
C VAL A 69 -0.47 -6.99 -18.54
N ALA A 70 -0.30 -7.74 -17.45
CA ALA A 70 0.84 -8.63 -17.25
C ALA A 70 0.50 -10.11 -17.45
N GLY A 71 -0.78 -10.49 -17.42
CA GLY A 71 -1.18 -11.91 -17.42
C GLY A 71 -0.80 -12.67 -16.15
N LYS A 72 -0.24 -11.98 -15.15
CA LYS A 72 0.25 -12.52 -13.87
C LYS A 72 -0.77 -12.27 -12.76
N SER A 73 -0.59 -12.94 -11.61
CA SER A 73 -1.39 -12.69 -10.39
C SER A 73 -0.65 -11.84 -9.36
N PHE A 74 0.67 -11.77 -9.43
CA PHE A 74 1.56 -11.03 -8.53
C PHE A 74 2.82 -10.59 -9.30
N PHE A 75 3.61 -9.69 -8.72
CA PHE A 75 4.91 -9.26 -9.23
C PHE A 75 6.03 -9.73 -8.33
N LYS A 76 7.21 -10.02 -8.91
CA LYS A 76 8.40 -10.33 -8.13
C LYS A 76 9.10 -9.05 -7.71
N VAL A 77 9.47 -8.97 -6.43
CA VAL A 77 10.31 -7.90 -5.90
C VAL A 77 11.58 -8.51 -5.31
N TYR A 78 12.73 -8.05 -5.81
CA TYR A 78 14.04 -8.51 -5.39
C TYR A 78 14.62 -7.57 -4.34
N GLY A 79 15.10 -8.14 -3.23
CA GLY A 79 15.76 -7.40 -2.15
C GLY A 79 14.92 -6.25 -1.57
N SER A 80 15.45 -5.03 -1.65
CA SER A 80 14.85 -3.82 -1.05
C SER A 80 13.75 -3.15 -1.91
N GLY A 81 13.53 -3.59 -3.15
CA GLY A 81 12.53 -2.98 -4.04
C GLY A 81 12.85 -3.03 -5.52
N ILE A 82 13.70 -3.96 -5.97
CA ILE A 82 14.09 -4.08 -7.37
C ILE A 82 13.03 -4.90 -8.11
N PHE A 83 12.60 -4.43 -9.27
CA PHE A 83 11.69 -5.13 -10.16
C PHE A 83 12.41 -5.47 -11.46
N ALA A 84 12.04 -6.59 -12.09
CA ALA A 84 12.44 -6.83 -13.47
C ALA A 84 11.89 -5.72 -14.38
N GLU A 85 12.61 -5.41 -15.47
CA GLU A 85 12.21 -4.30 -16.36
C GLU A 85 10.81 -4.54 -16.96
N GLU A 86 10.49 -5.79 -17.32
CA GLU A 86 9.15 -6.17 -17.77
C GLU A 86 8.05 -5.89 -16.72
N ASP A 87 8.31 -6.23 -15.47
CA ASP A 87 7.38 -6.04 -14.36
C ASP A 87 7.24 -4.55 -14.05
N LYS A 88 8.33 -3.79 -14.10
CA LYS A 88 8.32 -2.34 -13.91
C LYS A 88 7.45 -1.64 -14.96
N ILE A 89 7.58 -2.01 -16.23
CA ILE A 89 6.74 -1.49 -17.32
C ILE A 89 5.27 -1.88 -17.09
N ALA A 90 4.99 -3.12 -16.68
CA ALA A 90 3.64 -3.57 -16.41
C ALA A 90 2.99 -2.85 -15.21
N ILE A 91 3.75 -2.61 -14.14
CA ILE A 91 3.32 -1.86 -12.95
C ILE A 91 3.00 -0.42 -13.35
N HIS A 92 3.86 0.25 -14.13
CA HIS A 92 3.60 1.59 -14.64
C HIS A 92 2.30 1.66 -15.47
N LYS A 93 2.16 0.78 -16.47
CA LYS A 93 0.94 0.73 -17.30
C LYS A 93 -0.32 0.47 -16.47
N THR A 94 -0.22 -0.37 -15.45
CA THR A 94 -1.35 -0.67 -14.56
C THR A 94 -1.70 0.54 -13.70
N ALA A 95 -0.71 1.26 -13.17
CA ALA A 95 -0.92 2.51 -12.44
C ALA A 95 -1.60 3.57 -13.31
N ASP A 96 -1.18 3.71 -14.57
CA ASP A 96 -1.78 4.64 -15.53
C ASP A 96 -3.25 4.30 -15.82
N ILE A 97 -3.58 3.01 -16.00
CA ILE A 97 -4.98 2.54 -16.17
C ILE A 97 -5.83 2.88 -14.94
N MET A 98 -5.24 2.76 -13.75
CA MET A 98 -5.91 3.07 -12.48
C MET A 98 -5.95 4.57 -12.18
N GLY A 99 -5.25 5.41 -12.95
CA GLY A 99 -5.20 6.85 -12.76
C GLY A 99 -4.49 7.29 -11.47
N VAL A 100 -3.51 6.50 -11.01
CA VAL A 100 -2.75 6.75 -9.76
C VAL A 100 -1.26 6.88 -10.04
N SER A 101 -0.52 7.46 -9.09
CA SER A 101 0.94 7.48 -9.20
C SER A 101 1.55 6.08 -9.05
N TYR A 102 2.70 5.86 -9.67
CA TYR A 102 3.46 4.62 -9.54
C TYR A 102 3.73 4.22 -8.08
N THR A 103 4.12 5.19 -7.25
CA THR A 103 4.43 4.97 -5.83
C THR A 103 3.18 4.57 -5.05
N ALA A 104 2.05 5.22 -5.27
CA ALA A 104 0.78 4.86 -4.63
C ALA A 104 0.35 3.44 -5.03
N PHE A 105 0.54 3.08 -6.31
CA PHE A 105 0.23 1.73 -6.78
C PHE A 105 1.14 0.67 -6.15
N ILE A 106 2.45 0.91 -6.02
CA ILE A 106 3.36 -0.01 -5.32
C ILE A 106 2.98 -0.20 -3.86
N MET A 107 2.67 0.88 -3.13
CA MET A 107 2.21 0.77 -1.75
C MET A 107 0.95 -0.08 -1.68
N ARG A 108 0.04 0.09 -2.64
CA ARG A 108 -1.17 -0.71 -2.70
C ARG A 108 -0.91 -2.19 -3.00
N LEU A 109 0.03 -2.50 -3.89
CA LEU A 109 0.44 -3.89 -4.15
C LEU A 109 1.00 -4.54 -2.88
N ARG A 110 1.78 -3.80 -2.09
CA ARG A 110 2.29 -4.27 -0.80
C ARG A 110 1.17 -4.51 0.22
N GLU A 111 0.19 -3.63 0.32
CA GLU A 111 -0.98 -3.80 1.20
C GLU A 111 -1.85 -5.01 0.83
N LEU A 112 -1.91 -5.34 -0.46
CA LEU A 112 -2.70 -6.46 -0.98
C LEU A 112 -1.95 -7.79 -1.03
N ASP A 113 -0.69 -7.80 -0.59
CA ASP A 113 0.21 -8.96 -0.65
C ASP A 113 0.38 -9.50 -2.09
N LEU A 114 0.56 -8.57 -3.03
CA LEU A 114 0.72 -8.85 -4.47
C LEU A 114 2.17 -8.76 -4.94
N LEU A 115 3.11 -8.65 -4.00
CA LEU A 115 4.54 -8.58 -4.24
C LEU A 115 5.22 -9.78 -3.58
N GLU A 116 5.72 -10.71 -4.40
CA GLU A 116 6.48 -11.86 -3.92
C GLU A 116 7.94 -11.46 -3.72
N ARG A 117 8.50 -11.70 -2.53
CA ARG A 117 9.88 -11.34 -2.20
C ARG A 117 10.84 -12.42 -2.69
N HIS A 118 11.85 -11.99 -3.44
CA HIS A 118 12.93 -12.82 -3.95
C HIS A 118 14.30 -12.28 -3.53
N ASP A 119 15.30 -13.15 -3.49
CA ASP A 119 16.68 -12.74 -3.21
C ASP A 119 17.30 -12.00 -4.40
N THR A 120 18.15 -11.02 -4.13
CA THR A 120 18.79 -10.20 -5.18
C THR A 120 19.70 -11.03 -6.08
N SER A 121 20.24 -12.15 -5.58
CA SER A 121 21.09 -13.06 -6.33
C SER A 121 20.36 -13.71 -7.52
N GLU A 122 19.07 -13.99 -7.40
CA GLU A 122 18.24 -14.51 -8.50
C GLU A 122 18.15 -13.51 -9.66
N TYR A 123 18.07 -12.22 -9.34
CA TYR A 123 18.02 -11.16 -10.34
C TYR A 123 19.36 -11.00 -11.07
N ILE A 124 20.48 -11.06 -10.35
CA ILE A 124 21.83 -10.90 -10.91
C ILE A 124 22.18 -12.08 -11.81
N GLY A 125 21.96 -13.31 -11.34
CA GLY A 125 22.27 -14.51 -12.14
C GLY A 125 21.41 -14.63 -13.40
N GLY A 126 20.12 -14.26 -13.32
CA GLY A 126 19.18 -14.39 -14.44
C GLY A 126 19.26 -13.28 -15.49
N ASN A 127 19.45 -12.01 -15.09
CA ASN A 127 19.41 -10.88 -16.02
C ASN A 127 20.79 -10.36 -16.44
N LEU A 128 21.84 -10.57 -15.65
CA LEU A 128 23.20 -10.11 -15.98
C LEU A 128 24.11 -11.22 -16.54
N HIS A 129 23.64 -12.48 -16.66
CA HIS A 129 24.47 -13.61 -17.10
C HIS A 129 25.81 -13.72 -16.35
N LEU A 130 25.87 -13.26 -15.12
CA LEU A 130 27.03 -13.42 -14.26
C LEU A 130 26.90 -14.79 -13.59
N GLU A 131 27.78 -15.72 -13.98
CA GLU A 131 27.98 -16.96 -13.24
C GLU A 131 28.30 -16.59 -11.79
N VAL A 132 27.38 -16.93 -10.88
CA VAL A 132 27.61 -16.77 -9.44
C VAL A 132 28.60 -17.86 -9.06
N CYS A 133 29.88 -17.49 -9.06
CA CYS A 133 30.95 -18.30 -8.50
C CYS A 133 30.61 -18.52 -7.02
N SER A 134 30.14 -19.73 -6.70
CA SER A 134 29.87 -20.12 -5.32
C SER A 134 31.22 -20.51 -4.72
N ASP A 135 31.80 -19.63 -3.90
CA ASP A 135 32.96 -19.98 -3.09
C ASP A 135 32.49 -20.82 -1.89
N GLU A 136 33.08 -22.01 -1.76
CA GLU A 136 32.91 -23.01 -0.70
C GLU A 136 33.30 -22.51 0.70
#